data_AF-G9ZJH4-F1
#
_entry.id   AF-G9ZJH4-F1
#
_cell.length_a   1.000
_cell.length_b   1.000
_cell.length_c   1.000
_cell.angle_alpha   90.00
_cell.angle_beta   90.00
_cell.angle_gamma   90.00
#
_symmetry.space_group_name_H-M   'P 1'
#
loop_
_entity.id
_entity.type
_entity.pdbx_description
1 polymer ?
#
loop_
_entity_poly.entity_id
_entity_poly.type
_entity_poly.pdbx_seq_one_letter_code
_entity_poly.pdbx_strand_id
1 'polypeptide(L)'
;MEAFAKAGFWRQRHAALDKTGFFHDSPALRAFMNKDHRTEIITSVPVDGKRARKVKYWIGTVSQEHVLRGVAGGFCQVCHGKAAPLNRMKRGDWLLYYSPKISLYGHEKWQAFTACGQIADDTAYPFRMSEDFIPFRRNVVYSPIQRDCPLGIARTHPEWKMYASQLRYGHFAISEDFFSFVQGYMLAPPESGPRQESLF
;
A
#
# COMPACT_ATOMS: atom_id res chain seq x y z
N MET A 1 41.86 36.92 -29.06
CA MET A 1 41.10 36.03 -29.96
C MET A 1 39.69 35.89 -29.40
N GLU A 2 38.92 36.99 -29.36
CA GLU A 2 37.79 37.27 -30.30
C GLU A 2 36.71 36.17 -30.25
N ALA A 3 35.56 36.43 -29.58
CA ALA A 3 34.31 37.04 -30.11
C ALA A 3 33.51 36.01 -30.96
N PHE A 4 32.21 35.75 -30.75
CA PHE A 4 30.99 36.57 -30.85
C PHE A 4 29.85 35.82 -30.09
N ALA A 5 28.98 36.38 -29.23
CA ALA A 5 28.04 37.51 -29.32
C ALA A 5 26.73 37.23 -30.10
N LYS A 6 25.58 37.29 -29.37
CA LYS A 6 24.26 37.91 -29.67
C LYS A 6 23.29 37.59 -28.51
N ALA A 7 22.94 38.51 -27.59
CA ALA A 7 21.98 39.65 -27.67
C ALA A 7 20.50 39.20 -27.79
N GLY A 8 19.51 39.66 -27.02
CA GLY A 8 19.37 40.84 -26.13
C GLY A 8 18.14 40.75 -25.18
N PHE A 9 18.12 41.49 -24.06
CA PHE A 9 17.46 42.82 -23.84
C PHE A 9 15.93 42.68 -23.57
N TRP A 10 15.32 42.98 -22.41
CA TRP A 10 15.24 44.26 -21.67
C TRP A 10 14.80 44.11 -20.18
N ARG A 11 15.52 44.84 -19.29
CA ARG A 11 15.14 45.63 -18.09
C ARG A 11 13.91 45.22 -17.24
N GLN A 12 14.06 44.90 -15.96
CA GLN A 12 14.33 45.77 -14.78
C GLN A 12 13.18 46.72 -14.42
N ARG A 13 12.58 46.52 -13.23
CA ARG A 13 12.17 47.58 -12.29
C ARG A 13 12.03 47.03 -10.87
N HIS A 14 13.02 47.34 -10.03
CA HIS A 14 12.85 47.51 -8.59
C HIS A 14 12.26 48.91 -8.35
N ALA A 15 11.28 49.02 -7.46
CA ALA A 15 10.91 50.22 -6.72
C ALA A 15 10.36 49.73 -5.37
N ALA A 16 11.14 49.76 -4.30
CA ALA A 16 11.31 50.88 -3.37
C ALA A 16 10.06 51.11 -2.51
N LEU A 17 10.17 50.73 -1.24
CA LEU A 17 9.26 51.11 -0.15
C LEU A 17 9.45 52.60 0.16
N ASP A 18 8.36 53.30 0.41
CA ASP A 18 8.35 54.61 1.10
C ASP A 18 7.30 54.59 2.23
N LYS A 19 7.73 55.17 3.35
CA LYS A 19 7.08 55.36 4.64
C LYS A 19 6.51 56.79 4.71
N THR A 20 5.23 56.98 4.39
CA THR A 20 4.45 58.11 4.91
C THR A 20 2.97 57.78 4.85
N GLY A 21 2.24 58.10 5.91
CA GLY A 21 0.92 57.56 6.19
C GLY A 21 -0.26 58.24 5.48
N PHE A 22 -1.36 57.48 5.51
CA PHE A 22 -2.78 57.83 5.36
C PHE A 22 -3.35 58.21 3.99
N PHE A 23 -4.40 57.47 3.62
CA PHE A 23 -5.78 57.86 3.22
C PHE A 23 -6.45 56.60 2.59
N HIS A 24 -7.73 56.26 2.70
CA HIS A 24 -8.95 56.89 3.23
C HIS A 24 -9.97 55.77 3.52
N ASP A 25 -10.79 55.94 4.57
CA ASP A 25 -12.00 55.17 4.88
C ASP A 25 -12.91 54.98 3.65
N SER A 26 -13.30 53.73 3.38
CA SER A 26 -14.41 53.42 2.46
C SER A 26 -15.57 52.79 3.27
N PRO A 27 -16.77 53.41 3.32
CA PRO A 27 -17.86 53.03 4.23
C PRO A 27 -18.61 51.71 3.94
N ALA A 28 -18.09 50.81 3.10
CA ALA A 28 -18.87 49.69 2.54
C ALA A 28 -18.52 48.29 3.07
N LEU A 29 -17.75 48.15 4.16
CA LEU A 29 -17.30 46.85 4.67
C LEU A 29 -17.33 46.73 6.21
N ARG A 30 -18.32 47.37 6.86
CA ARG A 30 -18.55 47.31 8.31
C ARG A 30 -19.94 46.85 8.73
N ALA A 31 -20.63 46.10 7.88
CA ALA A 31 -21.88 45.44 8.25
C ALA A 31 -21.77 43.96 7.92
N PHE A 32 -21.29 43.18 8.90
CA PHE A 32 -21.70 41.79 9.24
C PHE A 32 -20.65 41.20 10.22
N MET A 33 -20.45 41.89 11.34
CA MET A 33 -20.07 41.20 12.58
C MET A 33 -21.38 40.88 13.31
N ASN A 34 -21.82 39.63 13.26
CA ASN A 34 -22.58 39.08 14.37
C ASN A 34 -22.40 37.56 14.45
N LYS A 35 -21.85 37.15 15.59
CA LYS A 35 -22.08 35.91 16.33
C LYS A 35 -22.44 34.68 15.50
N ASP A 36 -21.48 33.79 15.33
CA ASP A 36 -21.73 32.36 15.48
C ASP A 36 -20.47 31.64 15.97
N HIS A 37 -20.64 30.87 17.04
CA HIS A 37 -19.63 30.01 17.63
C HIS A 37 -19.52 28.73 16.82
N ARG A 38 -18.57 28.66 15.88
CA ARG A 38 -18.00 27.40 15.41
C ARG A 38 -16.50 27.57 15.21
N THR A 39 -15.72 26.99 16.10
CA THR A 39 -14.30 26.67 15.86
C THR A 39 -14.22 25.71 14.68
N GLU A 40 -14.10 26.26 13.48
CA GLU A 40 -13.69 25.51 12.31
C GLU A 40 -12.19 25.23 12.42
N ILE A 41 -11.85 23.94 12.53
CA ILE A 41 -10.48 23.47 12.36
C ILE A 41 -10.10 23.79 10.91
N ILE A 42 -9.28 24.82 10.72
CA ILE A 42 -8.65 25.14 9.44
C ILE A 42 -7.69 24.00 9.12
N THR A 43 -8.19 22.96 8.44
CA THR A 43 -7.32 21.99 7.78
C THR A 43 -6.78 22.68 6.52
N SER A 44 -5.48 22.93 6.50
CA SER A 44 -4.77 23.45 5.33
C SER A 44 -5.07 22.58 4.12
N VAL A 45 -5.79 23.12 3.14
CA VAL A 45 -6.02 22.47 1.85
C VAL A 45 -4.70 22.48 1.08
N PRO A 46 -4.18 21.33 0.61
CA PRO A 46 -2.98 21.29 -0.21
C PRO A 46 -3.14 22.15 -1.48
N VAL A 47 -2.07 22.86 -1.85
CA VAL A 47 -2.01 23.84 -2.96
C VAL A 47 -2.36 23.24 -4.33
N ASP A 48 -2.34 21.91 -4.46
CA ASP A 48 -2.90 21.18 -5.60
C ASP A 48 -4.03 20.28 -5.11
N GLY A 49 -5.28 20.55 -5.47
CA GLY A 49 -6.50 19.86 -5.00
C GLY A 49 -6.62 18.35 -5.26
N LYS A 50 -5.52 17.63 -5.47
CA LYS A 50 -5.47 16.16 -5.49
C LYS A 50 -5.41 15.62 -4.06
N ARG A 51 -6.53 15.12 -3.57
CA ARG A 51 -6.59 14.31 -2.34
C ARG A 51 -5.56 13.19 -2.42
N ALA A 52 -4.70 13.06 -1.41
CA ALA A 52 -3.73 11.98 -1.34
C ALA A 52 -4.44 10.62 -1.51
N ARG A 53 -3.88 9.76 -2.36
CA ARG A 53 -4.43 8.45 -2.65
C ARG A 53 -4.42 7.60 -1.39
N LYS A 54 -5.57 7.02 -1.01
CA LYS A 54 -5.61 6.01 0.06
C LYS A 54 -4.87 4.74 -0.35
N VAL A 55 -4.03 4.23 0.55
CA VAL A 55 -3.38 2.91 0.46
C VAL A 55 -4.47 1.83 0.43
N LYS A 56 -4.26 0.78 -0.36
CA LYS A 56 -5.16 -0.39 -0.41
C LYS A 56 -4.44 -1.64 0.06
N TYR A 57 -5.24 -2.56 0.58
CA TYR A 57 -4.80 -3.85 1.10
C TYR A 57 -5.47 -4.95 0.28
N TRP A 58 -4.72 -5.99 -0.06
CA TRP A 58 -5.12 -7.03 -1.00
C TRP A 58 -4.84 -8.41 -0.44
N ILE A 59 -5.72 -9.36 -0.74
CA ILE A 59 -5.42 -10.80 -0.57
C ILE A 59 -5.04 -11.40 -1.93
N GLY A 60 -4.00 -12.22 -1.93
CA GLY A 60 -3.68 -13.16 -3.02
C GLY A 60 -3.81 -14.61 -2.56
N THR A 61 -4.55 -15.44 -3.28
CA THR A 61 -4.67 -16.90 -3.00
C THR A 61 -3.68 -17.67 -3.85
N VAL A 62 -2.62 -18.21 -3.24
CA VAL A 62 -1.52 -18.90 -3.94
C VAL A 62 -0.98 -20.03 -3.09
N SER A 63 -0.57 -21.16 -3.68
CA SER A 63 0.01 -22.29 -2.93
C SER A 63 1.26 -21.86 -2.16
N GLN A 64 1.47 -22.44 -0.97
CA GLN A 64 2.53 -22.03 -0.06
C GLN A 64 3.92 -22.08 -0.71
N GLU A 65 4.26 -23.16 -1.42
CA GLU A 65 5.55 -23.25 -2.12
C GLU A 65 5.76 -22.14 -3.15
N HIS A 66 4.69 -21.71 -3.83
CA HIS A 66 4.80 -20.64 -4.83
C HIS A 66 4.95 -19.28 -4.13
N VAL A 67 4.27 -19.07 -3.00
CA VAL A 67 4.50 -17.90 -2.14
C VAL A 67 5.96 -17.85 -1.70
N LEU A 68 6.53 -18.95 -1.22
CA LEU A 68 7.93 -19.01 -0.78
C LEU A 68 8.91 -18.65 -1.91
N ARG A 69 8.68 -19.14 -3.13
CA ARG A 69 9.49 -18.74 -4.31
C ARG A 69 9.38 -17.24 -4.60
N GLY A 70 8.17 -16.67 -4.46
CA GLY A 70 7.93 -15.23 -4.61
C GLY A 70 8.64 -14.41 -3.54
N VAL A 71 8.59 -14.84 -2.28
CA VAL A 71 9.29 -14.21 -1.15
C VAL A 71 10.80 -14.21 -1.39
N ALA A 72 11.38 -15.37 -1.70
CA ALA A 72 12.82 -15.49 -1.98
C ALA A 72 13.27 -14.64 -3.17
N GLY A 73 12.40 -14.45 -4.16
CA GLY A 73 12.68 -13.65 -5.35
C GLY A 73 12.24 -12.17 -5.27
N GLY A 74 11.63 -11.72 -4.16
CA GLY A 74 11.12 -10.35 -4.03
C GLY A 74 10.00 -9.98 -4.99
N PHE A 75 9.19 -10.95 -5.43
CA PHE A 75 8.09 -10.73 -6.36
C PHE A 75 6.77 -11.37 -5.93
N CYS A 76 5.65 -10.85 -6.44
CA CYS A 76 4.35 -11.49 -6.37
C CYS A 76 3.85 -11.90 -7.76
N GLN A 77 3.15 -13.03 -7.80
CA GLN A 77 2.45 -13.57 -8.95
C GLN A 77 1.13 -14.15 -8.45
N VAL A 78 0.01 -13.80 -9.10
CA VAL A 78 -1.33 -14.27 -8.72
C VAL A 78 -2.14 -14.66 -9.96
N CYS A 79 -3.27 -15.33 -9.76
CA CYS A 79 -4.25 -15.63 -10.82
C CYS A 79 -3.63 -16.24 -12.09
N HIS A 80 -2.78 -17.27 -11.93
CA HIS A 80 -2.07 -17.94 -13.04
C HIS A 80 -1.14 -17.04 -13.86
N GLY A 81 -0.63 -15.95 -13.27
CA GLY A 81 0.31 -15.05 -13.94
C GLY A 81 -0.36 -14.00 -14.83
N LYS A 82 -1.66 -13.74 -14.65
CA LYS A 82 -2.37 -12.69 -15.39
C LYS A 82 -1.93 -11.29 -14.94
N ALA A 83 -1.77 -10.36 -15.89
CA ALA A 83 -1.41 -8.97 -15.61
C ALA A 83 -2.53 -8.17 -14.92
N ALA A 84 -3.78 -8.36 -15.33
CA ALA A 84 -4.89 -7.50 -14.90
C ALA A 84 -5.12 -7.47 -13.36
N PRO A 85 -5.05 -8.59 -12.61
CA PRO A 85 -5.07 -8.55 -11.15
C PRO A 85 -3.90 -7.75 -10.54
N LEU A 86 -2.69 -7.96 -11.05
CA LEU A 86 -1.49 -7.29 -10.54
C LEU A 86 -1.52 -5.77 -10.79
N ASN A 87 -2.02 -5.35 -11.94
CA ASN A 87 -2.14 -3.93 -12.32
C ASN A 87 -3.26 -3.18 -11.57
N ARG A 88 -4.12 -3.88 -10.82
CA ARG A 88 -5.08 -3.22 -9.90
C ARG A 88 -4.41 -2.67 -8.64
N MET A 89 -3.30 -3.27 -8.23
CA MET A 89 -2.49 -2.77 -7.12
C MET A 89 -1.68 -1.56 -7.56
N LYS A 90 -1.31 -0.69 -6.63
CA LYS A 90 -0.43 0.46 -6.88
C LYS A 90 0.80 0.38 -5.99
N ARG A 91 1.87 1.08 -6.36
CA ARG A 91 3.02 1.29 -5.47
C ARG A 91 2.53 1.75 -4.08
N GLY A 92 3.05 1.11 -3.04
CA GLY A 92 2.68 1.38 -1.65
C GLY A 92 1.43 0.65 -1.15
N ASP A 93 0.68 -0.04 -2.01
CA ASP A 93 -0.36 -0.98 -1.56
C ASP A 93 0.25 -2.20 -0.89
N TRP A 94 -0.53 -2.90 -0.07
CA TRP A 94 -0.10 -4.07 0.66
C TRP A 94 -0.75 -5.34 0.13
N LEU A 95 0.03 -6.41 0.04
CA LEU A 95 -0.41 -7.75 -0.34
C LEU A 95 -0.27 -8.68 0.86
N LEU A 96 -1.31 -9.46 1.10
CA LEU A 96 -1.38 -10.55 2.08
C LEU A 96 -1.66 -11.85 1.34
N TYR A 97 -0.77 -12.83 1.47
CA TYR A 97 -0.95 -14.14 0.86
C TYR A 97 -1.74 -15.08 1.76
N TYR A 98 -2.77 -15.70 1.20
CA TYR A 98 -3.43 -16.87 1.76
C TYR A 98 -3.07 -18.11 0.93
N SER A 99 -2.63 -19.16 1.62
CA SER A 99 -2.26 -20.42 0.99
C SER A 99 -3.24 -21.52 1.37
N PRO A 100 -4.13 -21.96 0.45
CA PRO A 100 -5.09 -23.02 0.74
C PRO A 100 -4.42 -24.40 0.79
N LYS A 101 -3.30 -24.55 0.06
CA LYS A 101 -2.57 -25.80 -0.16
C LYS A 101 -1.08 -25.57 -0.13
N ILE A 102 -0.32 -26.65 0.10
CA ILE A 102 1.16 -26.62 0.06
C ILE A 102 1.65 -26.38 -1.38
N SER A 103 1.28 -27.28 -2.29
CA SER A 103 1.69 -27.23 -3.70
C SER A 103 0.50 -26.94 -4.62
N LEU A 104 0.78 -26.50 -5.86
CA LEU A 104 -0.25 -26.09 -6.83
C LEU A 104 -1.11 -27.27 -7.29
N TYR A 105 -0.47 -28.39 -7.61
CA TYR A 105 -1.12 -29.60 -8.14
C TYR A 105 -1.43 -30.63 -7.05
N GLY A 106 -0.96 -30.42 -5.82
CA GLY A 106 -1.25 -31.28 -4.69
C GLY A 106 -2.66 -31.12 -4.11
N HIS A 107 -2.99 -32.02 -3.20
CA HIS A 107 -4.22 -31.99 -2.41
C HIS A 107 -3.99 -31.63 -0.94
N GLU A 108 -2.74 -31.62 -0.50
CA GLU A 108 -2.37 -31.32 0.87
C GLU A 108 -2.71 -29.87 1.23
N LYS A 109 -3.39 -29.73 2.37
CA LYS A 109 -3.89 -28.46 2.86
C LYS A 109 -2.79 -27.71 3.61
N TRP A 110 -2.75 -26.41 3.41
CA TRP A 110 -1.98 -25.51 4.28
C TRP A 110 -2.92 -24.64 5.12
N GLN A 111 -3.84 -23.95 4.44
CA GLN A 111 -4.91 -23.15 5.05
C GLN A 111 -4.42 -22.14 6.09
N ALA A 112 -3.46 -21.31 5.68
CA ALA A 112 -2.92 -20.24 6.50
C ALA A 112 -2.56 -19.02 5.64
N PHE A 113 -2.43 -17.87 6.28
CA PHE A 113 -1.78 -16.71 5.70
C PHE A 113 -0.26 -16.84 5.88
N THR A 114 0.49 -16.69 4.79
CA THR A 114 1.87 -17.18 4.67
C THR A 114 2.91 -16.10 4.44
N ALA A 115 2.53 -14.98 3.83
CA ALA A 115 3.43 -13.84 3.64
C ALA A 115 2.64 -12.54 3.52
N CYS A 116 3.27 -11.42 3.86
CA CYS A 116 2.77 -10.11 3.47
C CYS A 116 3.91 -9.16 3.10
N GLY A 117 3.61 -8.18 2.26
CA GLY A 117 4.59 -7.21 1.79
C GLY A 117 3.97 -6.05 1.03
N GLN A 118 4.76 -5.00 0.83
CA GLN A 118 4.34 -3.78 0.16
C GLN A 118 4.76 -3.81 -1.31
N ILE A 119 3.86 -3.40 -2.21
CA ILE A 119 4.11 -3.31 -3.64
C ILE A 119 5.13 -2.21 -3.92
N ALA A 120 6.21 -2.58 -4.60
CA ALA A 120 7.43 -1.78 -4.72
C ALA A 120 7.63 -1.12 -6.09
N ASP A 121 6.80 -1.45 -7.08
CA ASP A 121 6.87 -0.91 -8.45
C ASP A 121 5.54 -0.26 -8.84
N ASP A 122 5.42 0.26 -10.07
CA ASP A 122 4.19 0.89 -10.58
C ASP A 122 3.37 -0.04 -11.50
N THR A 123 4.03 -0.92 -12.23
CA THR A 123 3.43 -1.75 -13.28
C THR A 123 3.92 -3.19 -13.23
N ALA A 124 3.03 -4.15 -13.50
CA ALA A 124 3.44 -5.54 -13.67
C ALA A 124 4.29 -5.74 -14.93
N TYR A 125 5.26 -6.63 -14.84
CA TYR A 125 6.19 -6.95 -15.93
C TYR A 125 6.13 -8.45 -16.28
N PRO A 126 6.32 -8.81 -17.56
CA PRO A 126 6.41 -10.21 -17.97
C PRO A 126 7.73 -10.83 -17.47
N PHE A 127 7.68 -12.10 -17.07
CA PHE A 127 8.84 -12.88 -16.70
C PHE A 127 8.78 -14.22 -17.41
N ARG A 128 9.71 -14.47 -18.34
CA ARG A 128 9.76 -15.72 -19.11
C ARG A 128 10.27 -16.86 -18.22
N MET A 129 9.40 -17.83 -17.92
CA MET A 129 9.77 -19.05 -17.20
C MET A 129 10.12 -20.20 -18.16
N SER A 130 9.45 -20.26 -19.30
CA SER A 130 9.75 -21.17 -20.41
C SER A 130 9.37 -20.51 -21.74
N GLU A 131 9.56 -21.19 -22.87
CA GLU A 131 9.18 -20.70 -24.18
C GLU A 131 7.67 -20.40 -24.28
N ASP A 132 6.84 -21.28 -23.72
CA ASP A 132 5.37 -21.17 -23.77
C ASP A 132 4.73 -20.51 -22.54
N PHE A 133 5.52 -20.16 -21.51
CA PHE A 133 5.00 -19.62 -20.26
C PHE A 133 5.72 -18.33 -19.82
N ILE A 134 5.02 -17.21 -20.01
CA ILE A 134 5.46 -15.86 -19.65
C ILE A 134 4.44 -15.24 -18.68
N PRO A 135 4.45 -15.59 -17.39
CA PRO A 135 3.61 -14.95 -16.41
C PRO A 135 4.02 -13.49 -16.15
N PHE A 136 3.08 -12.71 -15.62
CA PHE A 136 3.35 -11.38 -15.09
C PHE A 136 3.70 -11.42 -13.60
N ARG A 137 4.62 -10.55 -13.19
CA ARG A 137 5.07 -10.37 -11.81
C ARG A 137 5.07 -8.89 -11.42
N ARG A 138 5.12 -8.64 -10.11
CA ARG A 138 5.42 -7.33 -9.52
C ARG A 138 6.41 -7.46 -8.39
N ASN A 139 7.21 -6.44 -8.17
CA ASN A 139 8.15 -6.37 -7.07
C ASN A 139 7.43 -6.09 -5.75
N VAL A 140 7.84 -6.81 -4.71
CA VAL A 140 7.28 -6.70 -3.36
C VAL A 140 8.41 -6.65 -2.34
N VAL A 141 8.34 -5.68 -1.44
CA VAL A 141 9.17 -5.68 -0.23
C VAL A 141 8.44 -6.46 0.85
N TYR A 142 8.88 -7.68 1.12
CA TYR A 142 8.25 -8.57 2.10
C TYR A 142 8.62 -8.23 3.54
N SER A 143 7.65 -8.45 4.44
CA SER A 143 7.87 -8.31 5.88
C SER A 143 8.58 -9.56 6.43
N PRO A 144 9.39 -9.43 7.50
CA PRO A 144 10.08 -10.56 8.13
C PRO A 144 9.11 -11.38 9.02
N ILE A 145 8.26 -12.17 8.36
CA ILE A 145 7.25 -13.02 9.03
C ILE A 145 7.91 -13.99 10.01
N GLN A 146 7.40 -14.02 11.24
CA GLN A 146 7.87 -14.92 12.31
C GLN A 146 7.12 -16.25 12.30
N ARG A 147 5.84 -16.22 11.91
CA ARG A 147 4.95 -17.38 11.84
C ARG A 147 3.79 -17.16 10.88
N ASP A 148 3.25 -18.24 10.35
CA ASP A 148 2.03 -18.22 9.57
C ASP A 148 0.81 -17.96 10.46
N CYS A 149 -0.20 -17.25 9.93
CA CYS A 149 -1.47 -17.06 10.64
C CYS A 149 -2.50 -18.12 10.19
N PRO A 150 -2.83 -19.10 11.04
CA PRO A 150 -3.77 -20.15 10.67
C PRO A 150 -5.20 -19.61 10.59
N LEU A 151 -6.07 -20.27 9.79
CA LEU A 151 -7.47 -19.86 9.65
C LEU A 151 -8.23 -19.76 10.98
N GLY A 152 -7.87 -20.56 11.99
CA GLY A 152 -8.49 -20.49 13.32
C GLY A 152 -8.36 -19.10 13.95
N ILE A 153 -7.21 -18.45 13.78
CA ILE A 153 -6.96 -17.09 14.27
C ILE A 153 -7.68 -16.07 13.39
N ALA A 154 -7.52 -16.15 12.06
CA ALA A 154 -8.17 -15.23 11.13
C ALA A 154 -9.70 -15.20 11.27
N ARG A 155 -10.33 -16.34 11.60
CA ARG A 155 -11.78 -16.49 11.83
C ARG A 155 -12.32 -15.70 13.01
N THR A 156 -11.46 -15.30 13.94
CA THR A 156 -11.87 -14.49 15.09
C THR A 156 -12.13 -13.03 14.72
N HIS A 157 -11.64 -12.58 13.56
CA HIS A 157 -11.89 -11.22 13.09
C HIS A 157 -13.34 -11.06 12.60
N PRO A 158 -14.07 -9.99 12.97
CA PRO A 158 -15.46 -9.77 12.58
C PRO A 158 -15.70 -9.80 11.06
N GLU A 159 -14.75 -9.26 10.29
CA GLU A 159 -14.85 -9.20 8.82
C GLU A 159 -14.54 -10.52 8.10
N TRP A 160 -14.09 -11.57 8.81
CA TRP A 160 -13.67 -12.82 8.17
C TRP A 160 -14.74 -13.42 7.24
N LYS A 161 -16.01 -13.40 7.68
CA LYS A 161 -17.12 -13.97 6.90
C LYS A 161 -17.28 -13.30 5.53
N MET A 162 -16.96 -12.01 5.42
CA MET A 162 -16.98 -11.26 4.16
C MET A 162 -15.89 -11.72 3.19
N TYR A 163 -14.71 -12.08 3.69
CA TYR A 163 -13.57 -12.46 2.86
C TYR A 163 -13.51 -13.95 2.54
N ALA A 164 -14.01 -14.81 3.42
CA ALA A 164 -13.97 -16.26 3.24
C ALA A 164 -14.57 -16.71 1.89
N SER A 165 -15.69 -16.12 1.48
CA SER A 165 -16.35 -16.43 0.20
C SER A 165 -15.57 -15.95 -1.03
N GLN A 166 -14.69 -14.96 -0.85
CA GLN A 166 -13.93 -14.32 -1.93
C GLN A 166 -12.58 -15.01 -2.22
N LEU A 167 -12.10 -15.88 -1.32
CA LEU A 167 -10.83 -16.61 -1.49
C LEU A 167 -10.72 -17.35 -2.83
N ARG A 168 -11.85 -17.82 -3.36
CA ARG A 168 -11.96 -18.51 -4.66
C ARG A 168 -11.64 -17.63 -5.86
N TYR A 169 -11.71 -16.30 -5.73
CA TYR A 169 -11.41 -15.36 -6.81
C TYR A 169 -9.91 -15.11 -6.99
N GLY A 170 -9.09 -15.56 -6.04
CA GLY A 170 -7.64 -15.50 -6.15
C GLY A 170 -6.99 -14.15 -5.85
N HIS A 171 -7.70 -13.03 -6.08
CA HIS A 171 -7.19 -11.70 -5.79
C HIS A 171 -8.31 -10.67 -5.58
N PHE A 172 -8.38 -10.07 -4.38
CA PHE A 172 -9.41 -9.10 -4.01
C PHE A 172 -8.93 -8.15 -2.91
N ALA A 173 -9.62 -7.01 -2.75
CA ALA A 173 -9.26 -6.00 -1.74
C ALA A 173 -9.86 -6.34 -0.37
N ILE A 174 -9.15 -5.96 0.69
CA ILE A 174 -9.56 -6.09 2.09
C ILE A 174 -9.40 -4.75 2.81
N SER A 175 -9.94 -4.67 4.02
CA SER A 175 -9.74 -3.54 4.92
C SER A 175 -8.30 -3.51 5.45
N GLU A 176 -7.88 -2.34 5.90
CA GLU A 176 -6.65 -2.17 6.67
C GLU A 176 -6.72 -2.89 8.02
N ASP A 177 -7.89 -2.91 8.65
CA ASP A 177 -8.14 -3.51 9.96
C ASP A 177 -7.86 -5.03 9.94
N PHE A 178 -8.49 -5.75 9.02
CA PHE A 178 -8.24 -7.19 8.84
C PHE A 178 -6.79 -7.48 8.45
N PHE A 179 -6.20 -6.68 7.56
CA PHE A 179 -4.79 -6.84 7.18
C PHE A 179 -3.88 -6.71 8.41
N SER A 180 -4.08 -5.64 9.20
CA SER A 180 -3.26 -5.33 10.37
C SER A 180 -3.42 -6.38 11.46
N PHE A 181 -4.63 -6.91 11.67
CA PHE A 181 -4.90 -8.01 12.57
C PHE A 181 -4.09 -9.26 12.20
N VAL A 182 -4.14 -9.68 10.93
CA VAL A 182 -3.41 -10.87 10.46
C VAL A 182 -1.90 -10.62 10.50
N GLN A 183 -1.44 -9.47 10.00
CA GLN A 183 -0.03 -9.11 9.99
C GLN A 183 0.55 -9.04 11.41
N GLY A 184 -0.18 -8.45 12.37
CA GLY A 184 0.24 -8.37 13.76
C GLY A 184 0.50 -9.74 14.37
N TYR A 185 -0.38 -10.72 14.11
CA TYR A 185 -0.15 -12.11 14.53
C TYR A 185 1.12 -12.70 13.89
N MET A 186 1.31 -12.48 12.59
CA MET A 186 2.40 -13.05 11.80
C MET A 186 3.78 -12.46 12.15
N LEU A 187 3.82 -11.21 12.61
CA LEU A 187 5.05 -10.53 13.02
C LEU A 187 5.38 -10.73 14.50
N ALA A 188 4.40 -11.07 15.34
CA ALA A 188 4.66 -11.38 16.74
C ALA A 188 5.50 -12.67 16.86
N PRO A 189 6.52 -12.70 17.72
CA PRO A 189 7.26 -13.91 17.98
C PRO A 189 6.29 -15.01 18.46
N PRO A 190 6.54 -16.28 18.10
CA PRO A 190 5.76 -17.38 18.66
C PRO A 190 5.90 -17.34 20.18
N GLU A 191 4.80 -17.58 20.90
CA GLU A 191 4.89 -17.76 22.35
C GLU A 191 5.92 -18.86 22.62
N SER A 192 6.93 -18.54 23.42
CA SER A 192 7.84 -19.54 23.96
C SER A 192 7.00 -20.47 24.84
N GLY A 193 6.60 -21.62 24.29
CA GLY A 193 5.97 -22.67 25.07
C GLY A 193 6.86 -23.07 26.26
N PRO A 194 6.29 -23.69 27.30
CA PRO A 194 7.07 -24.10 28.45
C PRO A 194 8.27 -24.92 27.97
N ARG A 195 9.47 -24.47 28.36
CA ARG A 195 10.71 -25.21 28.19
C ARG A 195 10.43 -26.59 28.78
N GLN A 196 10.42 -27.64 27.96
CA GLN A 196 10.44 -29.00 28.50
C GLN A 196 11.74 -29.07 29.30
N GLU A 197 11.64 -28.91 30.62
CA GLU A 197 12.69 -29.31 31.52
C GLU A 197 12.89 -30.79 31.25
N SER A 198 14.07 -31.10 30.71
CA SER A 198 14.56 -32.45 30.56
C SER A 198 14.48 -33.12 31.93
N LEU A 199 13.45 -33.94 32.11
CA LEU A 199 13.43 -34.92 33.18
C LEU A 199 14.39 -36.02 32.76
N PHE A 200 15.63 -35.87 33.24
CA PHE A 200 16.72 -36.85 33.34
C PHE A 200 17.39 -37.30 32.03
#